data_AF-A0A7C4SK66-F1
#
_entry.id   AF-A0A7C4SK66-F1
#
_cell.length_a   1.000
_cell.length_b   1.000
_cell.length_c   1.000
_cell.angle_alpha   90.00
_cell.angle_beta   90.00
_cell.angle_gamma   90.00
#
_symmetry.space_group_name_H-M   'P 1'
#
loop_
_entity.id
_entity.type
_entity.pdbx_description
1 polymer ?
#
loop_
_entity_poly.entity_id
_entity_poly.type
_entity_poly.pdbx_seq_one_letter_code
_entity_poly.pdbx_strand_id
1 'polypeptide(L)'
;FLTSQIADLEAAATSLQQTITALDQQMQQAFMETFRAVGRAFKETFIELFGGGNARLALTEAESWDQAGVEIFVRVPGKRTQNLMMLSGGEKALTATALIFALLKVRPSPFVVLDEADAALDEANIGRFREMIRRLSERTQFILITHNRGTVEAADVLYGVTMRPDGSSQVLGLRLEEAERMLNEQT
;
A
#
# COMPACT_ATOMS: atom_id res chain seq x y z
N PHE A 1 31.37 43.12 -24.46
CA PHE A 1 30.93 43.01 -23.06
C PHE A 1 29.45 42.64 -22.97
N LEU A 2 28.51 43.43 -23.50
CA LEU A 2 27.09 43.05 -23.54
C LEU A 2 26.82 41.81 -24.42
N THR A 3 27.47 41.71 -25.59
CA THR A 3 27.35 40.54 -26.48
C THR A 3 27.84 39.25 -25.85
N SER A 4 28.91 39.31 -25.05
CA SER A 4 29.43 38.12 -24.35
C SER A 4 28.50 37.68 -23.22
N GLN A 5 27.91 38.62 -22.48
CA GLN A 5 26.92 38.28 -21.45
C GLN A 5 25.64 37.66 -22.03
N ILE A 6 25.20 38.13 -23.21
CA ILE A 6 24.06 37.52 -23.92
C ILE A 6 24.41 36.10 -24.37
N ALA A 7 25.60 35.89 -24.95
CA ALA A 7 26.04 34.56 -25.37
C ALA A 7 26.16 33.58 -24.17
N ASP A 8 26.67 34.05 -23.03
CA ASP A 8 26.74 33.25 -21.81
C ASP A 8 25.35 32.87 -21.29
N LEU A 9 24.38 33.80 -21.35
CA LEU A 9 23.00 33.54 -20.96
C LEU A 9 22.31 32.55 -21.90
N GLU A 10 22.51 32.68 -23.21
CA GLU A 10 21.97 31.74 -24.22
C GLU A 10 22.55 30.34 -24.06
N ALA A 11 23.86 30.23 -23.79
CA ALA A 11 24.52 28.96 -23.50
C ALA A 11 23.97 28.32 -22.20
N ALA A 12 23.80 29.12 -21.14
CA ALA A 12 23.22 28.64 -19.88
C ALA A 12 21.76 28.18 -20.05
N ALA A 13 20.94 28.93 -20.78
CA ALA A 13 19.56 28.57 -21.07
C ALA A 13 19.48 27.25 -21.87
N THR A 14 20.35 27.07 -22.86
CA THR A 14 20.44 25.84 -23.64
C THR A 14 20.83 24.65 -22.78
N SER A 15 21.82 24.81 -21.90
CA SER A 15 22.29 23.76 -20.99
C SER A 15 21.20 23.36 -19.97
N LEU A 16 20.46 24.34 -19.42
CA LEU A 16 19.33 24.07 -18.55
C LEU A 16 18.22 23.29 -19.28
N GLN A 17 17.90 23.67 -20.52
CA GLN A 17 16.87 22.98 -21.31
C GLN A 17 17.25 21.51 -21.61
N GLN A 18 18.52 21.26 -21.92
CA GLN A 18 19.05 19.90 -22.10
C GLN A 18 18.96 19.08 -20.80
N THR A 19 19.29 19.70 -19.66
CA THR A 19 19.21 19.05 -18.35
C THR A 19 17.78 18.69 -17.99
N ILE A 20 16.82 19.60 -18.21
CA ILE A 20 15.39 19.34 -18.01
C ILE A 20 14.94 18.15 -18.86
N THR A 21 15.30 18.15 -20.16
CA THR A 21 14.92 17.07 -21.08
C THR A 21 15.50 15.72 -20.66
N ALA A 22 16.74 15.69 -20.19
CA ALA A 22 17.36 14.46 -19.68
C ALA A 22 16.67 13.95 -18.41
N LEU A 23 16.31 14.84 -17.48
CA LEU A 23 15.57 14.48 -16.27
C LEU A 23 14.19 13.93 -16.61
N ASP A 24 13.45 14.56 -17.53
CA ASP A 24 12.13 14.10 -17.95
C ASP A 24 12.16 12.68 -18.52
N GLN A 25 13.15 12.38 -19.35
CA GLN A 25 13.35 11.03 -19.89
C GLN A 25 13.65 10.01 -18.78
N GLN A 26 14.48 10.38 -17.80
CA GLN A 26 14.78 9.51 -16.66
C GLN A 26 13.55 9.27 -15.77
N MET A 27 12.76 10.31 -15.50
CA MET A 27 11.52 10.16 -14.73
C MET A 27 10.52 9.27 -15.45
N GLN A 28 10.34 9.47 -16.76
CA GLN A 28 9.43 8.65 -17.57
C GLN A 28 9.84 7.16 -17.52
N GLN A 29 11.12 6.87 -17.69
CA GLN A 29 11.63 5.51 -17.65
C GLN A 29 11.40 4.89 -16.26
N ALA A 30 11.79 5.59 -15.19
CA ALA A 30 11.63 5.12 -13.82
C ALA A 30 10.16 4.89 -13.44
N PHE A 31 9.27 5.77 -13.89
CA PHE A 31 7.82 5.62 -13.73
C PHE A 31 7.32 4.35 -14.42
N MET A 32 7.64 4.16 -15.70
CA MET A 32 7.14 3.01 -16.47
C MET A 32 7.67 1.67 -15.95
N GLU A 33 8.92 1.62 -15.50
CA GLU A 33 9.51 0.45 -14.87
C GLU A 33 8.78 0.10 -13.56
N THR A 34 8.57 1.10 -12.70
CA THR A 34 7.87 0.93 -11.41
C THR A 34 6.41 0.55 -11.65
N PHE A 35 5.70 1.23 -12.56
CA PHE A 35 4.31 0.95 -12.90
C PHE A 35 4.10 -0.49 -13.36
N ARG A 36 4.99 -1.01 -14.22
CA ARG A 36 4.93 -2.41 -14.69
C ARG A 36 5.22 -3.40 -13.56
N ALA A 37 6.18 -3.09 -12.68
CA ALA A 37 6.48 -3.94 -11.53
C ALA A 37 5.30 -4.00 -10.55
N VAL A 38 4.74 -2.84 -10.20
CA VAL A 38 3.56 -2.73 -9.32
C VAL A 38 2.35 -3.40 -9.96
N GLY A 39 2.13 -3.24 -11.27
CA GLY A 39 1.02 -3.89 -11.97
C GLY A 39 1.05 -5.42 -11.89
N ARG A 40 2.24 -6.04 -11.98
CA ARG A 40 2.40 -7.49 -11.78
C ARG A 40 2.13 -7.90 -10.33
N ALA A 41 2.79 -7.23 -9.38
CA ALA A 41 2.61 -7.51 -7.96
C ALA A 41 1.17 -7.28 -7.49
N PHE A 42 0.48 -6.29 -8.05
CA PHE A 42 -0.92 -5.97 -7.75
C PHE A 42 -1.86 -7.07 -8.20
N LYS A 43 -1.68 -7.59 -9.42
CA LYS A 43 -2.48 -8.72 -9.90
C LYS A 43 -2.35 -9.94 -9.00
N GLU A 44 -1.12 -10.31 -8.62
CA GLU A 44 -0.84 -11.45 -7.75
C GLU A 44 -1.44 -11.25 -6.35
N THR A 45 -1.18 -10.10 -5.75
CA THR A 45 -1.65 -9.75 -4.39
C THR A 45 -3.17 -9.64 -4.33
N PHE A 46 -3.81 -9.13 -5.39
CA PHE A 46 -5.27 -9.10 -5.50
C PHE A 46 -5.86 -10.50 -5.52
N ILE A 47 -5.33 -11.40 -6.37
CA ILE A 47 -5.84 -12.78 -6.47
C ILE A 47 -5.72 -13.49 -5.12
N GLU A 48 -4.61 -13.26 -4.42
CA GLU A 48 -4.39 -13.83 -3.10
C GLU A 48 -5.40 -13.33 -2.06
N LEU A 49 -5.61 -12.01 -1.97
CA LEU A 49 -6.55 -11.42 -1.00
C LEU A 49 -8.02 -11.74 -1.29
N PHE A 50 -8.41 -11.80 -2.57
CA PHE A 50 -9.79 -12.11 -2.96
C PHE A 50 -10.06 -13.61 -3.14
N GLY A 51 -9.03 -14.47 -3.04
CA GLY A 51 -9.15 -15.91 -3.29
C GLY A 51 -9.49 -16.24 -4.75
N GLY A 52 -9.13 -15.37 -5.70
CA GLY A 52 -9.43 -15.51 -7.12
C GLY A 52 -9.63 -14.18 -7.83
N GLY A 53 -10.24 -14.22 -9.01
CA GLY A 53 -10.53 -13.02 -9.78
C GLY A 53 -9.37 -12.57 -10.66
N ASN A 54 -9.28 -11.27 -10.95
CA ASN A 54 -8.19 -10.66 -11.71
C ASN A 54 -8.14 -9.15 -11.44
N ALA A 55 -6.97 -8.53 -11.55
CA ALA A 55 -6.80 -7.09 -11.45
C ALA A 55 -5.71 -6.61 -12.41
N ARG A 56 -5.87 -5.38 -12.93
CA ARG A 56 -4.88 -4.72 -13.77
C ARG A 56 -4.88 -3.21 -13.53
N LEU A 57 -3.71 -2.62 -13.69
CA LEU A 57 -3.53 -1.17 -13.79
C LEU A 57 -3.55 -0.76 -15.26
N ALA A 58 -4.08 0.42 -15.55
CA ALA A 58 -4.01 1.06 -16.85
C ALA A 58 -3.62 2.53 -16.67
N LEU A 59 -2.92 3.10 -17.64
CA LEU A 59 -2.75 4.54 -17.70
C LEU A 59 -3.96 5.14 -18.43
N THR A 60 -4.44 6.30 -17.99
CA THR A 60 -5.44 7.05 -18.75
C THR A 60 -4.84 7.56 -20.05
N GLU A 61 -5.68 7.83 -21.03
CA GLU A 61 -5.26 8.58 -22.22
C GLU A 61 -4.90 10.01 -21.81
N ALA A 62 -3.70 10.47 -22.17
CA ALA A 62 -3.19 11.81 -21.90
C ALA A 62 -2.19 12.21 -22.99
N GLU A 63 -1.98 13.52 -23.17
CA GLU A 63 -1.04 14.06 -24.16
C GLU A 63 0.42 13.80 -23.79
N SER A 64 0.71 13.70 -22.49
CA SER A 64 2.04 13.42 -21.95
C SER A 64 1.99 12.39 -20.81
N TRP A 65 3.13 11.76 -20.54
CA TRP A 65 3.22 10.65 -19.57
C TRP A 65 3.02 11.12 -18.12
N ASP A 66 3.39 12.37 -17.81
CA ASP A 66 3.29 13.01 -16.51
C ASP A 66 1.87 13.52 -16.20
N GLN A 67 1.03 13.63 -17.23
CA GLN A 67 -0.40 13.95 -17.10
C GLN A 67 -1.28 12.69 -17.03
N ALA A 68 -0.73 11.52 -17.33
CA ALA A 68 -1.49 10.27 -17.30
C ALA A 68 -1.85 9.88 -15.86
N GLY A 69 -3.14 9.71 -15.60
CA GLY A 69 -3.65 9.10 -14.38
C GLY A 69 -3.50 7.57 -14.40
N VAL A 70 -3.79 6.94 -13.26
CA VAL A 70 -3.82 5.48 -13.11
C VAL A 70 -5.25 5.00 -12.88
N GLU A 71 -5.74 4.17 -13.77
CA GLU A 71 -7.01 3.46 -13.62
C GLU A 71 -6.80 2.04 -13.08
N ILE A 72 -7.74 1.63 -12.24
CA ILE A 72 -7.74 0.31 -11.61
C ILE A 72 -8.96 -0.45 -12.10
N PHE A 73 -8.70 -1.55 -12.81
CA PHE A 73 -9.72 -2.47 -13.28
C PHE A 73 -9.60 -3.79 -12.54
N VAL A 74 -10.71 -4.25 -11.95
CA VAL A 74 -10.74 -5.51 -11.21
C VAL A 74 -11.91 -6.37 -11.64
N ARG A 75 -11.75 -7.67 -11.45
CA ARG A 75 -12.77 -8.69 -11.63
C ARG A 75 -12.77 -9.54 -10.37
N VAL A 76 -13.65 -9.22 -9.44
CA VAL A 76 -13.90 -10.02 -8.23
C VAL A 76 -14.47 -11.40 -8.64
N PRO A 77 -14.16 -12.49 -7.91
CA PRO A 77 -14.75 -13.81 -8.18
C PRO A 77 -16.28 -13.75 -8.34
N GLY A 78 -16.80 -14.35 -9.42
CA GLY A 78 -18.23 -14.35 -9.73
C GLY A 78 -18.80 -13.05 -10.30
N LYS A 79 -17.99 -11.99 -10.46
CA LYS A 79 -18.42 -10.71 -11.05
C LYS A 79 -17.72 -10.41 -12.38
N ARG A 80 -18.28 -9.46 -13.14
CA ARG A 80 -17.65 -8.92 -14.36
C ARG A 80 -16.51 -7.96 -14.01
N THR A 81 -15.66 -7.66 -14.98
CA THR A 81 -14.62 -6.63 -14.83
C THR A 81 -15.28 -5.26 -14.67
N GLN A 82 -14.85 -4.51 -13.65
CA GLN A 82 -15.37 -3.20 -13.30
C GLN A 82 -14.23 -2.25 -12.91
N ASN A 83 -14.47 -0.95 -13.06
CA ASN A 83 -13.57 0.08 -12.53
C ASN A 83 -13.71 0.13 -10.99
N LEU A 84 -12.63 0.44 -10.27
CA LEU A 84 -12.60 0.60 -8.81
C LEU A 84 -13.79 1.41 -8.28
N MET A 85 -14.19 2.48 -8.97
CA MET A 85 -15.29 3.36 -8.54
C MET A 85 -16.65 2.65 -8.48
N MET A 86 -16.83 1.53 -9.18
CA MET A 86 -18.08 0.78 -9.26
C MET A 86 -18.19 -0.34 -8.21
N LEU A 87 -17.13 -0.61 -7.44
CA LEU A 87 -17.10 -1.67 -6.42
C LEU A 87 -17.87 -1.30 -5.15
N SER A 88 -18.22 -2.30 -4.33
CA SER A 88 -18.76 -2.09 -2.98
C SER A 88 -17.70 -1.46 -2.05
N GLY A 89 -18.12 -0.91 -0.91
CA GLY A 89 -17.18 -0.29 0.05
C GLY A 89 -16.07 -1.23 0.52
N GLY A 90 -16.41 -2.46 0.93
CA GLY A 90 -15.43 -3.46 1.35
C GLY A 90 -14.54 -3.96 0.20
N GLU A 91 -15.10 -4.10 -1.01
CA GLU A 91 -14.31 -4.47 -2.20
C GLU A 91 -13.32 -3.36 -2.59
N LYS A 92 -13.72 -2.09 -2.47
CA LYS A 92 -12.83 -0.93 -2.67
C LYS A 92 -11.69 -0.94 -1.66
N ALA A 93 -12.01 -1.12 -0.38
CA ALA A 93 -11.02 -1.16 0.69
C ALA A 93 -10.00 -2.29 0.46
N LEU A 94 -10.47 -3.52 0.22
CA LEU A 94 -9.58 -4.65 -0.01
C LEU A 94 -8.75 -4.51 -1.30
N THR A 95 -9.31 -3.91 -2.36
CA THR A 95 -8.58 -3.59 -3.58
C THR A 95 -7.47 -2.55 -3.33
N ALA A 96 -7.76 -1.51 -2.54
CA ALA A 96 -6.78 -0.50 -2.17
C ALA A 96 -5.65 -1.11 -1.32
N THR A 97 -6.00 -1.94 -0.33
CA THR A 97 -5.04 -2.71 0.47
C THR A 97 -4.16 -3.61 -0.40
N ALA A 98 -4.73 -4.28 -1.41
CA ALA A 98 -3.97 -5.09 -2.37
C ALA A 98 -2.94 -4.24 -3.13
N LEU A 99 -3.28 -3.00 -3.51
CA LEU A 99 -2.37 -2.08 -4.18
C LEU A 99 -1.26 -1.61 -3.25
N ILE A 100 -1.58 -1.27 -2.00
CA ILE A 100 -0.58 -0.87 -0.99
C ILE A 100 0.42 -2.01 -0.75
N PHE A 101 -0.06 -3.24 -0.57
CA PHE A 101 0.81 -4.40 -0.40
C PHE A 101 1.65 -4.72 -1.64
N ALA A 102 1.10 -4.51 -2.84
CA ALA A 102 1.87 -4.63 -4.07
C ALA A 102 3.00 -3.57 -4.16
N LEU A 103 2.72 -2.34 -3.75
CA LEU A 103 3.74 -1.29 -3.65
C LEU A 103 4.84 -1.67 -2.65
N LEU A 104 4.47 -2.19 -1.48
CA LEU A 104 5.44 -2.66 -0.48
C LEU A 104 6.28 -3.85 -0.96
N LYS A 105 5.72 -4.76 -1.77
CA LYS A 105 6.49 -5.86 -2.40
C LYS A 105 7.53 -5.34 -3.39
N VAL A 106 7.21 -4.28 -4.14
CA VAL A 106 8.12 -3.69 -5.15
C VAL A 106 9.14 -2.77 -4.51
N ARG A 107 8.73 -1.99 -3.49
CA ARG A 107 9.58 -1.10 -2.70
C ARG A 107 9.35 -1.38 -1.22
N PRO A 108 10.11 -2.32 -0.63
CA PRO A 108 9.95 -2.66 0.78
C PRO A 108 10.38 -1.48 1.67
N SER A 109 9.56 -1.20 2.69
CA SER A 109 9.88 -0.27 3.77
C SER A 109 10.42 -1.05 4.97
N PRO A 110 11.33 -0.47 5.79
CA PRO A 110 11.77 -1.12 7.03
C PRO A 110 10.62 -1.34 8.01
N PHE A 111 9.63 -0.44 8.04
CA PHE A 111 8.42 -0.59 8.84
C PHE A 111 7.20 0.01 8.14
N VAL A 112 6.01 -0.46 8.52
CA VAL A 112 4.71 0.00 8.01
C VAL A 112 3.75 0.15 9.18
N VAL A 113 3.07 1.29 9.23
CA VAL A 113 1.97 1.54 10.17
C VAL A 113 0.66 1.46 9.41
N LEU A 114 -0.25 0.59 9.83
CA LEU A 114 -1.61 0.49 9.29
C LEU A 114 -2.60 0.89 10.39
N ASP A 115 -3.36 1.95 10.13
CA ASP A 115 -4.36 2.47 11.07
C ASP A 115 -5.76 2.13 10.56
N GLU A 116 -6.42 1.18 11.24
CA GLU A 116 -7.76 0.66 10.94
C GLU A 116 -7.99 0.28 9.46
N ALA A 117 -6.92 -0.15 8.77
CA ALA A 117 -6.95 -0.50 7.36
C ALA A 117 -7.88 -1.70 7.04
N ASP A 118 -8.25 -2.46 8.06
CA ASP A 118 -9.11 -3.62 8.03
C ASP A 118 -10.56 -3.34 8.45
N ALA A 119 -10.91 -2.11 8.85
CA ALA A 119 -12.22 -1.77 9.38
C ALA A 119 -13.38 -2.04 8.39
N ALA A 120 -13.11 -1.96 7.08
CA ALA A 120 -14.09 -2.19 6.03
C ALA A 120 -14.11 -3.63 5.49
N LEU A 121 -13.28 -4.53 6.04
CA LEU A 121 -13.16 -5.91 5.57
C LEU A 121 -14.17 -6.81 6.29
N ASP A 122 -14.72 -7.78 5.56
CA ASP A 122 -15.53 -8.84 6.14
C ASP A 122 -14.66 -9.96 6.75
N GLU A 123 -15.26 -10.82 7.56
CA GLU A 123 -14.58 -11.89 8.30
C GLU A 123 -13.83 -12.86 7.36
N ALA A 124 -14.39 -13.16 6.19
CA ALA A 124 -13.78 -14.02 5.20
C ALA A 124 -12.48 -13.42 4.61
N ASN A 125 -12.44 -12.10 4.41
CA ASN A 125 -11.26 -11.42 3.85
C ASN A 125 -10.23 -11.05 4.93
N ILE A 126 -10.64 -10.87 6.19
CA ILE A 126 -9.72 -10.64 7.32
C ILE A 126 -8.72 -11.77 7.47
N GLY A 127 -9.14 -13.04 7.31
CA GLY A 127 -8.22 -14.18 7.37
C GLY A 127 -7.06 -14.09 6.36
N ARG A 128 -7.36 -13.76 5.10
CA ARG A 128 -6.35 -13.62 4.03
C ARG A 128 -5.48 -12.38 4.22
N PHE A 129 -6.08 -11.28 4.71
CA PHE A 129 -5.35 -10.07 5.06
C PHE A 129 -4.30 -10.33 6.14
N ARG A 130 -4.68 -11.06 7.21
CA ARG A 130 -3.76 -11.47 8.29
C ARG A 130 -2.61 -12.32 7.77
N GLU A 131 -2.91 -13.34 6.96
CA GLU A 131 -1.90 -14.22 6.40
C GLU A 131 -0.88 -13.45 5.54
N MET A 132 -1.38 -12.50 4.74
CA MET A 132 -0.54 -11.61 3.96
C MET A 132 0.37 -10.75 4.84
N ILE A 133 -0.17 -10.14 5.91
CA ILE A 133 0.63 -9.37 6.87
C ILE A 133 1.70 -10.25 7.50
N ARG A 134 1.35 -11.44 7.98
CA ARG A 134 2.30 -12.36 8.63
C ARG A 134 3.47 -12.74 7.73
N ARG A 135 3.22 -12.89 6.43
CA ARG A 135 4.29 -13.17 5.47
C ARG A 135 5.12 -11.94 5.15
N LEU A 136 4.48 -10.77 5.01
CA LEU A 136 5.22 -9.52 4.80
C LEU A 136 6.04 -9.13 6.04
N SER A 137 5.61 -9.54 7.23
CA SER A 137 6.28 -9.23 8.48
C SER A 137 7.64 -9.93 8.65
N GLU A 138 7.90 -10.98 7.88
CA GLU A 138 9.21 -11.65 7.82
C GLU A 138 10.34 -10.69 7.38
N ARG A 139 10.01 -9.62 6.65
CA ARG A 139 10.99 -8.67 6.10
C ARG A 139 10.75 -7.21 6.51
N THR A 140 9.53 -6.88 6.94
CA THR A 140 9.11 -5.52 7.26
C THR A 140 8.42 -5.51 8.62
N GLN A 141 8.77 -4.58 9.51
CA GLN A 141 8.06 -4.47 10.78
C GLN A 141 6.65 -3.88 10.56
N PHE A 142 5.61 -4.56 11.04
CA PHE A 142 4.23 -4.05 10.99
C PHE A 142 3.79 -3.53 12.36
N ILE A 143 3.23 -2.33 12.36
CA ILE A 143 2.52 -1.74 13.51
C ILE A 143 1.08 -1.58 13.07
N LEU A 144 0.19 -2.35 13.69
CA LEU A 144 -1.24 -2.37 13.36
C LEU A 144 -2.02 -1.70 14.47
N ILE A 145 -2.84 -0.72 14.11
CA ILE A 145 -3.87 -0.15 14.98
C ILE A 145 -5.20 -0.71 14.45
N THR A 146 -5.89 -1.48 15.28
CA THR A 146 -7.13 -2.15 14.87
C THR A 146 -7.99 -2.47 16.08
N HIS A 147 -9.30 -2.48 15.88
CA HIS A 147 -10.29 -3.03 16.81
C HIS A 147 -10.80 -4.41 16.37
N ASN A 148 -10.29 -4.95 15.26
CA ASN A 148 -10.70 -6.22 14.71
C ASN A 148 -10.03 -7.39 15.44
N ARG A 149 -10.84 -8.24 16.09
CA ARG A 149 -10.33 -9.40 16.83
C ARG A 149 -9.53 -10.35 15.95
N GLY A 150 -9.95 -10.54 14.70
CA GLY A 150 -9.20 -11.36 13.75
C GLY A 150 -7.81 -10.79 13.54
N THR A 151 -7.68 -9.50 13.21
CA THR A 151 -6.37 -8.89 12.98
C THR A 151 -5.48 -8.88 14.22
N VAL A 152 -6.07 -8.70 15.41
CA VAL A 152 -5.37 -8.78 16.71
C VAL A 152 -4.69 -10.14 16.91
N GLU A 153 -5.34 -11.23 16.54
CA GLU A 153 -4.77 -12.58 16.63
C GLU A 153 -3.60 -12.84 15.65
N ALA A 154 -3.30 -11.92 14.73
CA ALA A 154 -2.11 -12.04 13.85
C ALA A 154 -0.86 -11.39 14.44
N ALA A 155 -0.98 -10.66 15.56
CA ALA A 155 0.13 -9.93 16.16
C ALA A 155 1.01 -10.84 17.03
N ASP A 156 2.31 -10.52 17.13
CA ASP A 156 3.20 -11.16 18.09
C ASP A 156 3.08 -10.52 19.49
N VAL A 157 2.82 -9.20 19.50
CA VAL A 157 2.73 -8.37 20.71
C VAL A 157 1.51 -7.46 20.58
N LEU A 158 0.75 -7.34 21.66
CA LEU A 158 -0.37 -6.43 21.80
C LEU A 158 -0.04 -5.27 22.72
N TYR A 159 -0.42 -4.07 22.28
CA TYR A 159 -0.45 -2.87 23.10
C TYR A 159 -1.90 -2.40 23.22
N GLY A 160 -2.50 -2.63 24.37
CA GLY A 160 -3.84 -2.13 24.70
C GLY A 160 -3.77 -0.68 25.18
N VAL A 161 -4.52 0.21 24.55
CA VAL A 161 -4.66 1.61 24.98
C VAL A 161 -6.05 1.78 25.59
N THR A 162 -6.10 2.19 26.86
CA THR A 162 -7.36 2.47 27.58
C THR A 162 -7.31 3.87 28.19
N MET A 163 -8.46 4.51 28.36
CA MET A 163 -8.56 5.78 29.06
C MET A 163 -8.76 5.59 30.56
N ARG A 164 -8.04 6.38 31.36
CA ARG A 164 -8.27 6.51 32.80
C ARG A 164 -9.43 7.49 33.08
N PRO A 165 -10.00 7.47 34.30
CA PRO A 165 -11.06 8.41 34.68
C PRO A 165 -10.68 9.89 34.58
N ASP A 166 -9.38 10.21 34.64
CA ASP A 166 -8.84 11.56 34.48
C ASP A 166 -8.65 12.00 33.01
N GLY A 167 -9.04 11.16 32.06
CA GLY A 167 -8.90 11.42 30.62
C GLY A 167 -7.52 11.12 30.04
N SER A 168 -6.56 10.68 30.86
CA SER A 168 -5.23 10.28 30.37
C SER A 168 -5.25 8.87 29.76
N SER A 169 -4.50 8.67 28.67
CA SER A 169 -4.31 7.34 28.09
C SER A 169 -3.32 6.51 28.90
N GLN A 170 -3.66 5.24 29.14
CA GLN A 170 -2.79 4.25 29.74
C GLN A 170 -2.52 3.14 28.72
N VAL A 171 -1.25 2.78 28.56
CA VAL A 171 -0.81 1.70 27.67
C VAL A 171 -0.49 0.47 28.49
N LEU A 172 -1.02 -0.68 28.08
CA LEU A 172 -0.72 -2.00 28.62
C LEU A 172 -0.10 -2.86 27.52
N GLY A 173 1.08 -3.44 27.77
CA GLY A 173 1.73 -4.37 26.84
C GLY A 173 1.48 -5.82 27.24
N LEU A 174 1.19 -6.68 26.28
CA LEU A 174 0.98 -8.11 26.45
C LEU A 174 1.64 -8.87 25.30
N ARG A 175 2.40 -9.93 25.58
CA ARG A 175 2.83 -10.89 24.56
C ARG A 175 1.76 -11.97 24.44
N LEU A 176 1.25 -12.22 23.24
CA LEU A 176 0.15 -13.15 23.03
C LEU A 176 0.50 -14.58 23.47
N GLU A 177 1.73 -15.02 23.21
CA GLU A 177 2.24 -16.32 23.69
C GLU A 177 2.21 -16.48 25.22
N GLU A 178 2.47 -15.41 25.96
CA GLU A 178 2.45 -15.43 27.44
C GLU A 178 1.00 -15.47 27.96
N ALA A 179 0.09 -14.75 27.30
CA ALA A 179 -1.32 -14.71 27.68
C ALA A 179 -2.01 -16.07 27.49
N GLU A 180 -1.74 -16.76 26.38
CA GLU A 180 -2.28 -18.11 26.13
C GLU A 180 -1.78 -19.14 27.15
N ARG A 181 -0.51 -19.06 27.56
CA ARG A 181 0.03 -19.93 28.62
C ARG A 181 -0.65 -19.71 29.96
N MET A 182 -0.86 -18.46 30.37
CA MET A 182 -1.53 -18.13 31.62
C MET A 182 -2.99 -18.60 31.67
N LEU A 183 -3.71 -18.58 30.54
CA LEU A 183 -5.09 -19.08 30.45
C LEU A 183 -5.16 -20.62 30.53
N ASN A 184 -4.22 -21.31 29.89
CA ASN A 184 -4.17 -22.77 29.89
C ASN A 184 -3.69 -23.37 31.23
N GLU A 185 -2.97 -22.61 32.06
CA GLU A 185 -2.57 -23.04 33.41
C GLU A 185 -3.69 -22.86 34.47
N GLN A 186 -4.79 -22.18 34.13
CA GLN A 186 -5.96 -21.99 35.00
C GLN A 186 -7.14 -22.94 34.68
N THR A 187 -6.99 -23.82 33.69
CA THR A 187 -8.01 -24.83 33.29
C THR A 187 -7.52 -26.23 33.61
#